data_AF-A0A5Q0TC69-F1
#
_entry.id   AF-A0A5Q0TC69-F1
#
_cell.length_a   1.000
_cell.length_b   1.000
_cell.length_c   1.000
_cell.angle_alpha   90.00
_cell.angle_beta   90.00
_cell.angle_gamma   90.00
#
_symmetry.space_group_name_H-M   'P 1'
#
loop_
_entity.id
_entity.type
_entity.pdbx_description
1 polymer ?
#
loop_
_entity_poly.entity_id
_entity_poly.type
_entity_poly.pdbx_seq_one_letter_code
_entity_poly.pdbx_strand_id
1 'polypeptide(L)'
;MNAIDKVFYTDEEKAENKANLLKLYEPFKLAQRLLALTFTIPFVTVFLVAAIGFFCFGADKEAALTIMKWNVDTLGEPVFWIMIFYFAGGASEGLIAKYRTKK
;
A
#
# COMPACT_ATOMS: atom_id res chain seq x y z
N MET A 1 -43.98 -4.48 -9.74
CA MET A 1 -43.96 -5.10 -8.40
C MET A 1 -42.53 -5.28 -7.84
N ASN A 2 -41.53 -4.45 -8.20
CA ASN A 2 -40.10 -4.76 -7.95
C ASN A 2 -39.27 -3.62 -7.33
N ALA A 3 -39.91 -2.64 -6.67
CA ALA A 3 -39.20 -1.58 -5.94
C ALA A 3 -39.09 -1.88 -4.43
N ILE A 4 -40.05 -2.63 -3.88
CA ILE A 4 -40.10 -2.98 -2.45
C ILE A 4 -39.23 -4.22 -2.16
N ASP A 5 -39.14 -5.18 -3.10
CA ASP A 5 -38.25 -6.35 -2.96
C ASP A 5 -36.76 -5.99 -2.94
N LYS A 6 -36.34 -4.93 -3.65
CA LYS A 6 -34.96 -4.42 -3.59
C LYS A 6 -34.60 -3.78 -2.24
N VAL A 7 -35.57 -3.49 -1.39
CA VAL A 7 -35.35 -2.92 -0.05
C VAL A 7 -35.15 -4.04 0.99
N PHE A 8 -35.67 -5.24 0.73
CA PHE A 8 -35.50 -6.43 1.56
C PHE A 8 -34.53 -7.42 0.92
N TYR A 9 -33.26 -7.04 0.79
CA TYR A 9 -32.21 -8.05 0.62
C TYR A 9 -32.22 -8.94 1.86
N THR A 10 -32.50 -10.23 1.68
CA THR A 10 -32.35 -11.25 2.71
C THR A 10 -30.90 -11.24 3.19
N ASP A 11 -30.66 -11.65 4.45
CA ASP A 11 -29.30 -11.61 5.00
C ASP A 11 -28.31 -12.49 4.20
N GLU A 12 -28.83 -13.49 3.49
CA GLU A 12 -28.10 -14.32 2.52
C GLU A 12 -27.63 -13.53 1.31
N GLU A 13 -28.49 -12.75 0.65
CA GLU A 13 -28.10 -11.92 -0.50
C GLU A 13 -27.09 -10.82 -0.11
N LYS A 14 -27.17 -10.30 1.12
CA LYS A 14 -26.16 -9.36 1.65
C LYS A 14 -24.82 -10.05 1.92
N ALA A 15 -24.84 -11.29 2.40
CA ALA A 15 -23.64 -12.07 2.67
C ALA A 15 -22.93 -12.48 1.37
N GLU A 16 -23.70 -12.91 0.37
CA GLU A 16 -23.18 -13.31 -0.95
C GLU A 16 -22.61 -12.11 -1.72
N ASN A 17 -23.29 -10.96 -1.69
CA ASN A 17 -22.75 -9.72 -2.27
C ASN A 17 -21.45 -9.27 -1.58
N LYS A 18 -21.35 -9.41 -0.25
CA LYS A 18 -20.10 -9.13 0.46
C LYS A 18 -18.99 -10.12 0.09
N ALA A 19 -19.30 -11.40 -0.06
CA ALA A 19 -18.33 -12.41 -0.48
C ALA A 19 -17.80 -12.14 -1.91
N ASN A 20 -18.68 -11.72 -2.82
CA ASN A 20 -18.30 -11.33 -4.18
C ASN A 20 -17.46 -10.05 -4.21
N LEU A 21 -17.78 -9.06 -3.37
CA LEU A 21 -16.95 -7.86 -3.20
C LEU A 21 -15.56 -8.18 -2.64
N LEU A 22 -15.46 -9.12 -1.69
CA LEU A 22 -14.18 -9.55 -1.13
C LEU A 22 -13.30 -10.24 -2.18
N LYS A 23 -13.88 -11.12 -3.02
CA LYS A 23 -13.16 -11.75 -4.14
C LYS A 23 -12.62 -10.74 -5.15
N LEU A 24 -13.39 -9.69 -5.45
CA LEU A 24 -12.95 -8.61 -6.36
C LEU A 24 -11.88 -7.71 -5.71
N TYR A 25 -11.80 -7.67 -4.38
CA TYR A 25 -10.85 -6.85 -3.63
C TYR A 25 -9.49 -7.52 -3.39
N GLU A 26 -9.43 -8.86 -3.36
CA GLU A 26 -8.18 -9.62 -3.28
C GLU A 26 -7.09 -9.23 -4.30
N PRO A 27 -7.36 -9.12 -5.62
CA PRO A 27 -6.35 -8.72 -6.59
C PRO A 27 -5.84 -7.29 -6.35
N PHE A 28 -6.69 -6.40 -5.85
CA PHE A 28 -6.32 -5.03 -5.51
C PHE A 28 -5.32 -4.98 -4.35
N LYS A 29 -5.52 -5.80 -3.30
CA LYS A 29 -4.55 -5.92 -2.19
C LYS A 29 -3.21 -6.47 -2.65
N LEU A 30 -3.23 -7.45 -3.54
CA LEU A 30 -2.02 -8.02 -4.08
C LEU A 30 -1.25 -6.96 -4.88
N ALA A 31 -1.95 -6.18 -5.71
CA ALA A 31 -1.35 -5.05 -6.44
C ALA A 31 -0.75 -4.01 -5.48
N GLN A 32 -1.45 -3.64 -4.40
CA GLN A 32 -0.93 -2.74 -3.37
C GLN A 32 0.39 -3.23 -2.77
N ARG A 33 0.45 -4.50 -2.39
CA ARG A 33 1.67 -5.11 -1.82
C ARG A 33 2.81 -5.15 -2.83
N LEU A 34 2.51 -5.55 -4.07
CA LEU A 34 3.52 -5.63 -5.12
C LEU A 34 4.07 -4.25 -5.48
N LEU A 35 3.22 -3.23 -5.58
CA LEU A 35 3.64 -1.86 -5.82
C LEU A 35 4.51 -1.33 -4.67
N ALA A 36 4.06 -1.52 -3.42
CA ALA A 36 4.83 -1.11 -2.24
C ALA A 36 6.21 -1.76 -2.24
N LEU A 37 6.29 -3.08 -2.45
CA LEU A 37 7.56 -3.80 -2.45
C LEU A 37 8.48 -3.37 -3.60
N THR A 38 7.94 -3.30 -4.83
CA THR A 38 8.72 -3.07 -6.06
C THR A 38 9.34 -1.68 -6.09
N PHE A 39 8.69 -0.66 -5.54
CA PHE A 39 9.20 0.70 -5.53
C PHE A 39 10.00 1.02 -4.25
N THR A 40 9.60 0.49 -3.10
CA THR A 40 10.26 0.80 -1.83
C THR A 40 11.61 0.10 -1.71
N ILE A 41 11.75 -1.14 -2.21
CA ILE A 41 13.03 -1.87 -2.12
C ILE A 41 14.14 -1.09 -2.84
N PRO A 42 14.05 -0.76 -4.15
CA PRO A 42 15.10 -0.01 -4.82
C PRO A 42 15.36 1.35 -4.17
N PHE A 43 14.29 2.04 -3.74
CA PHE A 43 14.40 3.32 -3.06
C PHE A 43 15.25 3.24 -1.79
N VAL A 44 14.99 2.26 -0.91
CA VAL A 44 15.77 2.05 0.32
C VAL A 44 17.18 1.54 0.01
N THR A 45 17.33 0.66 -0.98
CA THR A 45 18.63 0.13 -1.39
C THR A 45 19.60 1.24 -1.79
N VAL A 46 19.15 2.26 -2.54
CA VAL A 46 20.03 3.38 -2.93
C VAL A 46 20.54 4.15 -1.71
N PHE A 47 19.69 4.39 -0.70
CA PHE A 47 20.15 5.01 0.55
C PHE A 47 21.16 4.14 1.29
N LEU A 48 20.93 2.83 1.36
CA LEU A 48 21.86 1.89 1.99
C LEU A 48 23.20 1.87 1.27
N VAL A 49 23.21 1.82 -0.06
CA VAL A 49 24.43 1.85 -0.87
C VAL A 49 25.19 3.16 -0.67
N ALA A 50 24.49 4.30 -0.69
CA ALA A 50 25.13 5.61 -0.47
C ALA A 50 25.69 5.74 0.96
N ALA A 51 24.97 5.24 1.97
CA ALA A 51 25.43 5.25 3.36
C ALA A 51 26.62 4.31 3.58
N ILE A 52 26.55 3.07 3.08
CA ILE A 52 27.63 2.09 3.18
C ILE A 52 28.86 2.59 2.41
N GLY A 53 28.68 3.14 1.20
CA GLY A 53 29.76 3.73 0.42
C GLY A 53 30.50 4.81 1.22
N PHE A 54 29.75 5.74 1.84
CA PHE A 54 30.34 6.80 2.64
C PHE A 54 31.02 6.28 3.93
N PHE A 55 30.30 5.51 4.75
CA PHE A 55 30.78 5.11 6.08
C PHE A 55 31.78 3.96 6.09
N CYS A 56 31.64 3.00 5.17
CA CYS A 56 32.47 1.78 5.18
C CYS A 56 33.61 1.83 4.16
N PHE A 57 33.44 2.58 3.06
CA PHE A 57 34.42 2.62 1.96
C PHE A 57 35.05 4.00 1.75
N GLY A 58 34.68 5.01 2.55
CA GLY A 58 35.23 6.36 2.45
C GLY A 58 34.86 7.07 1.15
N ALA A 59 33.70 6.74 0.56
CA ALA A 59 33.21 7.46 -0.61
C ALA A 59 33.03 8.95 -0.31
N ASP A 60 33.14 9.78 -1.35
CA ASP A 60 32.97 11.21 -1.20
C ASP A 60 31.56 11.57 -0.68
N LYS A 61 31.53 12.54 0.25
CA LYS A 61 30.30 12.98 0.90
C LYS A 61 29.33 13.62 -0.09
N GLU A 62 29.83 14.45 -1.01
CA GLU A 62 28.97 15.11 -1.99
C GLU A 62 28.41 14.13 -2.99
N ALA A 63 29.21 13.15 -3.43
CA ALA A 63 28.74 12.06 -4.28
C ALA A 63 27.61 11.26 -3.60
N ALA A 64 27.78 10.89 -2.33
CA ALA A 64 26.76 10.16 -1.57
C ALA A 64 25.45 10.97 -1.44
N LEU A 65 25.56 12.25 -1.08
CA LEU A 65 24.40 13.15 -0.97
C LEU A 65 23.71 13.39 -2.32
N THR A 66 24.48 13.48 -3.40
CA THR A 66 23.94 13.66 -4.76
C THR A 66 23.11 12.45 -5.18
N ILE A 67 23.62 11.24 -4.99
CA ILE A 67 22.90 10.00 -5.31
C ILE A 67 21.62 9.88 -4.47
N MET A 68 21.69 10.20 -3.16
CA MET A 68 20.52 10.21 -2.30
C MET A 68 19.48 11.23 -2.77
N LYS A 69 19.92 12.44 -3.16
CA LYS A 69 19.03 13.48 -3.68
C LYS A 69 18.33 13.05 -4.97
N TRP A 70 19.07 12.49 -5.93
CA TRP A 70 18.47 11.98 -7.18
C TRP A 70 17.44 10.89 -6.93
N ASN A 71 17.69 10.02 -5.95
CA ASN A 71 16.75 8.98 -5.54
C ASN A 71 15.45 9.59 -4.97
N VAL A 72 15.56 10.60 -4.10
CA VAL A 72 14.39 11.33 -3.58
C VAL A 72 13.64 12.05 -4.69
N ASP A 73 14.34 12.78 -5.55
CA ASP A 73 13.72 13.58 -6.62
C ASP A 73 13.01 12.68 -7.66
N THR A 74 13.51 11.45 -7.87
CA THR A 74 12.94 10.52 -8.87
C THR A 74 11.82 9.64 -8.29
N LEU A 75 12.03 9.09 -7.09
CA LEU A 75 11.16 8.05 -6.52
C LEU A 75 10.44 8.48 -5.24
N GLY A 76 10.82 9.61 -4.63
CA GLY A 76 10.28 10.05 -3.35
C GLY A 76 8.76 10.26 -3.38
N GLU A 77 8.25 11.03 -4.34
CA GLU A 77 6.81 11.26 -4.48
C GLU A 77 6.04 9.96 -4.84
N PRO A 78 6.44 9.17 -5.85
CA PRO A 78 5.80 7.89 -6.14
C PRO A 78 5.75 6.94 -4.93
N VAL A 79 6.87 6.75 -4.23
CA VAL A 79 6.94 5.88 -3.05
C VAL A 79 6.04 6.42 -1.94
N PHE A 80 6.00 7.73 -1.72
CA PHE A 80 5.13 8.34 -0.73
C PHE A 80 3.64 8.02 -0.99
N TRP A 81 3.17 8.23 -2.22
CA TRP A 81 1.79 7.92 -2.59
C TRP A 81 1.47 6.43 -2.51
N ILE A 82 2.39 5.57 -2.93
CA ILE A 82 2.25 4.12 -2.80
C ILE A 82 2.13 3.70 -1.33
N MET A 83 2.93 4.31 -0.44
CA MET A 83 2.88 4.01 0.99
C MET A 83 1.59 4.48 1.63
N ILE A 84 1.11 5.70 1.30
CA ILE A 84 -0.22 6.16 1.72
C ILE A 84 -1.28 5.16 1.28
N PHE A 85 -1.27 4.77 0.01
CA PHE A 85 -2.25 3.87 -0.56
C PHE A 85 -2.24 2.47 0.10
N TYR A 86 -1.06 1.92 0.32
CA TYR A 86 -0.85 0.63 0.99
C TYR A 86 -1.36 0.65 2.44
N PHE A 87 -0.98 1.67 3.23
CA PHE A 87 -1.40 1.76 4.63
C PHE A 87 -2.86 2.18 4.79
N ALA A 88 -3.40 3.03 3.92
CA ALA A 88 -4.81 3.40 3.92
C ALA A 88 -5.71 2.17 3.68
N GLY A 89 -5.32 1.29 2.76
CA GLY A 89 -5.97 -0.01 2.55
C GLY A 89 -6.02 -0.83 3.84
N GLY A 90 -4.87 -1.09 4.45
CA GLY A 90 -4.78 -1.86 5.70
C GLY A 90 -5.52 -1.24 6.89
N ALA A 91 -5.46 0.08 7.05
CA ALA A 91 -6.13 0.79 8.14
C ALA A 91 -7.66 0.74 8.01
N SER A 92 -8.18 0.90 6.78
CA SER A 92 -9.61 0.81 6.51
C SER A 92 -10.19 -0.56 6.87
N GLU A 93 -9.48 -1.64 6.54
CA GLU A 93 -9.86 -3.00 6.90
C GLU A 93 -9.83 -3.23 8.42
N GLY A 94 -8.80 -2.73 9.10
CA GLY A 94 -8.69 -2.84 10.56
C GLY A 94 -9.86 -2.19 11.29
N LEU A 95 -10.30 -1.01 10.82
CA LEU A 95 -11.49 -0.34 11.34
C LEU A 95 -12.76 -1.17 11.07
N ILE A 96 -12.96 -1.64 9.84
CA ILE A 96 -14.14 -2.45 9.47
C ILE A 96 -14.21 -3.74 10.31
N ALA A 97 -13.07 -4.43 10.50
CA ALA A 97 -13.00 -5.64 11.31
C ALA A 97 -13.36 -5.37 12.78
N LYS A 98 -12.89 -4.25 13.34
CA LYS A 98 -13.19 -3.83 14.72
C LYS A 98 -14.66 -3.51 14.94
N TYR A 99 -15.34 -2.91 13.97
CA TYR A 99 -16.78 -2.68 14.05
C TYR A 99 -17.59 -3.98 13.92
N ARG A 100 -17.08 -4.97 13.18
CA ARG A 100 -17.73 -6.28 13.03
C ARG A 100 -17.67 -7.13 14.31
N THR A 101 -16.59 -7.04 15.08
CA THR A 101 -16.44 -7.80 16.35
C THR A 101 -17.14 -7.18 17.55
N LYS A 102 -17.56 -5.91 17.45
CA LYS A 102 -18.25 -5.19 18.53
C LYS A 102 -19.79 -5.29 18.44
N LYS A 103 -20.33 -5.93 17.41
CA LYS A 103 -21.75 -6.17 17.18
C LYS A 103 -22.05 -7.66 17.36
#